data_AF-A0A935YBM6-F1
#
_entry.id   AF-A0A935YBM6-F1
#
_cell.length_a   1.000
_cell.length_b   1.000
_cell.length_c   1.000
_cell.angle_alpha   90.00
_cell.angle_beta   90.00
_cell.angle_gamma   90.00
#
_symmetry.space_group_name_H-M   'P 1'
#
loop_
_entity.id
_entity.type
_entity.pdbx_description
1 polymer ?
#
loop_
_entity_poly.entity_id
_entity_poly.type
_entity_poly.pdbx_seq_one_letter_code
_entity_poly.pdbx_strand_id
1 'polypeptide(L)'
;MARVFLIIGGVLMGVLGLLRGAGGVTLLARGAAVDDRIHAAGATVVAAGVTLVVLGVALVVAAVGVLLCNRLAWLAGILLTLAFVMGGVLNGMALYGKPGAGGTIANVAAAAVIIGCLWVGRRALR
;
A
#
# COMPACT_ATOMS: atom_id res chain seq x y z
N MET A 1 -18.95 -9.25 -15.72
CA MET A 1 -17.57 -9.65 -15.40
C MET A 1 -16.69 -8.48 -14.95
N ALA A 2 -16.59 -7.37 -15.69
CA ALA A 2 -15.73 -6.22 -15.32
C ALA A 2 -15.95 -5.71 -13.87
N ARG A 3 -17.21 -5.62 -13.42
CA ARG A 3 -17.53 -5.20 -12.05
C ARG A 3 -16.98 -6.12 -10.97
N VAL A 4 -16.88 -7.43 -11.23
CA VAL A 4 -16.34 -8.41 -10.27
C VAL A 4 -14.83 -8.18 -10.09
N PHE A 5 -14.09 -7.97 -11.17
CA PHE A 5 -12.66 -7.63 -11.08
C PHE A 5 -12.43 -6.31 -10.35
N LEU A 6 -13.31 -5.33 -10.54
CA LEU A 6 -13.23 -4.06 -9.84
C LEU A 6 -13.47 -4.23 -8.32
N ILE A 7 -14.42 -5.08 -7.93
CA ILE A 7 -14.67 -5.42 -6.52
C ILE A 7 -13.47 -6.14 -5.92
N ILE A 8 -12.93 -7.16 -6.60
CA ILE A 8 -11.76 -7.91 -6.14
C ILE A 8 -10.57 -6.95 -5.94
N GLY A 9 -10.27 -6.11 -6.94
CA GLY A 9 -9.21 -5.12 -6.86
C GLY A 9 -9.41 -4.12 -5.73
N GLY A 10 -10.62 -3.59 -5.57
CA GLY A 10 -10.98 -2.67 -4.49
C GLY A 10 -10.83 -3.30 -3.10
N VAL A 11 -11.33 -4.52 -2.90
CA VAL A 11 -11.21 -5.23 -1.62
C VAL A 11 -9.75 -5.53 -1.29
N LEU A 12 -8.97 -6.07 -2.23
CA LEU A 12 -7.55 -6.34 -2.03
C LEU A 12 -6.77 -5.05 -1.70
N MET A 13 -7.07 -3.95 -2.38
CA MET A 13 -6.48 -2.65 -2.11
C MET A 13 -6.84 -2.13 -0.71
N GLY A 14 -8.08 -2.30 -0.28
CA GLY A 14 -8.51 -1.96 1.08
C GLY A 14 -7.80 -2.79 2.15
N VAL A 15 -7.72 -4.10 1.97
CA VAL A 15 -6.98 -5.00 2.88
C VAL A 15 -5.51 -4.62 2.95
N LEU A 16 -4.89 -4.35 1.81
CA LEU A 16 -3.51 -3.88 1.75
C LEU A 16 -3.33 -2.57 2.53
N GLY A 17 -4.22 -1.61 2.33
CA GLY A 17 -4.22 -0.33 3.04
C GLY A 17 -4.31 -0.51 4.55
N LEU A 18 -5.21 -1.37 5.03
CA LEU A 18 -5.37 -1.67 6.47
C LEU A 18 -4.11 -2.31 7.06
N LEU A 19 -3.54 -3.32 6.41
CA LEU A 19 -2.32 -3.99 6.87
C LEU A 19 -1.14 -3.01 6.95
N ARG A 20 -1.04 -2.06 6.00
CA ARG A 20 -0.01 -1.03 6.01
C ARG A 20 -0.22 0.01 7.07
N GLY A 21 -1.46 0.47 7.24
CA GLY A 21 -1.82 1.36 8.34
C GLY A 21 -1.45 0.75 9.69
N ALA A 22 -1.80 -0.52 9.90
CA ALA A 22 -1.43 -1.25 11.11
C ALA A 22 0.09 -1.36 11.29
N GLY A 23 0.82 -1.72 10.23
CA GLY A 23 2.30 -1.78 10.26
C GLY A 23 2.95 -0.42 10.53
N GLY A 24 2.37 0.67 10.05
CA GLY A 24 2.84 2.03 10.35
C GLY A 24 2.59 2.41 11.80
N VAL A 25 1.41 2.11 12.35
CA VAL A 25 1.08 2.34 13.76
C VAL A 25 1.99 1.54 14.69
N THR A 26 2.25 0.25 14.39
CA THR A 26 3.15 -0.56 15.20
C THR A 26 4.59 -0.02 15.18
N LEU A 27 5.06 0.44 14.01
CA LEU A 27 6.37 1.06 13.86
C LEU A 27 6.47 2.38 14.64
N LEU A 28 5.41 3.20 14.65
CA LEU A 28 5.35 4.43 15.45
C LEU A 28 5.30 4.15 16.96
N ALA A 29 4.61 3.09 17.38
CA ALA A 29 4.45 2.75 18.79
C ALA A 29 5.70 2.11 19.41
N ARG A 30 6.41 1.27 18.64
CA ARG A 30 7.55 0.47 19.13
C ARG A 30 8.90 0.93 18.59
N GLY A 31 8.92 1.84 17.61
CA GLY A 31 10.15 2.28 16.96
C GLY A 31 10.90 1.12 16.30
N ALA A 32 12.23 1.17 16.35
CA ALA A 32 13.09 0.13 15.78
C ALA A 32 12.95 -1.24 16.47
N ALA A 33 12.40 -1.31 17.69
CA ALA A 33 12.22 -2.57 18.42
C ALA A 33 11.13 -3.48 17.82
N VAL A 34 10.48 -3.06 16.73
CA VAL A 34 9.56 -3.92 15.96
C VAL A 34 10.29 -5.04 15.21
N ASP A 35 11.54 -4.80 14.80
CA ASP A 35 12.37 -5.76 14.06
C ASP A 35 13.84 -5.43 14.28
N ASP A 36 14.60 -6.37 14.86
CA ASP A 36 16.02 -6.20 15.20
C ASP A 36 16.91 -5.91 13.99
N ARG A 37 16.39 -6.12 12.77
CA ARG A 37 17.06 -5.82 11.50
C ARG A 37 16.95 -4.35 11.07
N ILE A 38 16.22 -3.52 11.82
CA ILE A 38 16.11 -2.08 11.53
C ILE A 38 17.36 -1.38 12.03
N HIS A 39 18.15 -0.84 11.09
CA HIS A 39 19.42 -0.14 11.39
C HIS A 39 19.32 1.38 11.18
N ALA A 40 18.11 1.93 11.26
CA ALA A 40 17.81 3.31 10.90
C ALA A 40 17.63 4.22 12.13
N ALA A 41 17.94 5.51 11.97
CA ALA A 41 17.78 6.51 13.02
C ALA A 41 16.29 6.69 13.42
N GLY A 42 16.02 7.05 14.68
CA GLY A 42 14.65 7.21 15.18
C GLY A 42 13.76 8.12 14.32
N ALA A 43 14.31 9.23 13.81
CA ALA A 43 13.59 10.14 12.91
C ALA A 43 13.15 9.46 11.59
N THR A 44 14.01 8.59 11.02
CA THR A 44 13.67 7.84 9.79
C THR A 44 12.62 6.77 10.04
N VAL A 45 12.64 6.13 11.21
CA VAL A 45 11.62 5.15 11.63
C VAL A 45 10.26 5.83 11.80
N VAL A 46 10.23 7.01 12.42
CA VAL A 46 9.00 7.80 12.56
C VAL A 46 8.48 8.24 11.20
N ALA A 47 9.34 8.77 10.33
CA ALA A 47 8.94 9.18 8.98
C ALA A 47 8.37 8.00 8.17
N ALA A 48 9.00 6.84 8.24
CA ALA A 48 8.50 5.62 7.59
C ALA A 48 7.14 5.20 8.15
N GLY A 49 6.97 5.24 9.47
CA GLY A 49 5.73 4.92 10.16
C GLY A 49 4.57 5.83 9.75
N VAL A 50 4.78 7.15 9.79
CA VAL A 50 3.77 8.14 9.33
C VAL A 50 3.41 7.92 7.87
N THR A 51 4.41 7.71 7.00
CA THR A 51 4.18 7.46 5.58
C THR A 51 3.32 6.21 5.35
N LEU A 52 3.58 5.13 6.09
CA LEU A 52 2.78 3.90 6.01
C LEU A 52 1.33 4.11 6.46
N VAL A 53 1.11 4.89 7.53
CA VAL A 53 -0.25 5.22 8.01
C VAL A 53 -1.00 6.05 6.97
N VAL A 54 -0.40 7.14 6.51
CA VAL A 54 -1.03 8.06 5.53
C VAL A 54 -1.36 7.32 4.24
N LEU A 55 -0.42 6.54 3.72
CA LEU A 55 -0.63 5.74 2.51
C LEU A 55 -1.70 4.66 2.72
N GLY A 56 -1.70 4.00 3.88
CA GLY A 56 -2.70 3.00 4.25
C GLY A 56 -4.12 3.58 4.27
N VAL A 57 -4.31 4.72 4.90
CA VAL A 57 -5.59 5.44 4.92
C VAL A 57 -6.01 5.86 3.52
N ALA A 58 -5.09 6.43 2.73
CA ALA A 58 -5.38 6.84 1.36
C ALA A 58 -5.82 5.66 0.47
N LEU A 59 -5.18 4.49 0.61
CA LEU A 59 -5.57 3.26 -0.10
C LEU A 59 -6.97 2.78 0.30
N VAL A 60 -7.33 2.85 1.59
CA VAL A 60 -8.68 2.49 2.05
C VAL A 60 -9.73 3.45 1.50
N VAL A 61 -9.46 4.76 1.50
CA VAL A 61 -10.36 5.77 0.92
C VAL A 61 -10.54 5.55 -0.58
N ALA A 62 -9.44 5.31 -1.30
CA ALA A 62 -9.49 4.98 -2.72
C ALA A 62 -10.25 3.67 -2.97
N ALA A 63 -10.12 2.67 -2.10
CA ALA A 63 -10.80 1.39 -2.22
C ALA A 63 -12.32 1.55 -2.11
N VAL A 64 -12.79 2.33 -1.14
CA VAL A 64 -14.21 2.67 -1.02
C VAL A 64 -14.70 3.38 -2.28
N GLY A 65 -13.95 4.37 -2.78
CA GLY A 65 -14.31 5.07 -4.02
C GLY A 65 -14.33 4.16 -5.26
N VAL A 66 -13.40 3.21 -5.36
CA VAL A 66 -13.39 2.17 -6.39
C VAL A 66 -14.64 1.29 -6.29
N LEU A 67 -15.02 0.84 -5.08
CA LEU A 67 -16.23 0.03 -4.89
C LEU A 67 -17.51 0.80 -5.28
N LEU A 68 -17.49 2.12 -5.17
CA LEU A 68 -18.52 3.04 -5.65
C LEU A 68 -18.43 3.33 -7.16
N CYS A 69 -17.53 2.65 -7.89
CA CYS A 69 -17.30 2.78 -9.33
C CYS A 69 -16.86 4.19 -9.78
N ASN A 70 -16.19 4.95 -8.90
CA ASN A 70 -15.72 6.31 -9.19
C ASN A 70 -14.40 6.29 -9.98
N ARG A 71 -14.36 6.99 -11.14
CA ARG A 71 -13.18 7.03 -12.02
C ARG A 71 -11.97 7.73 -11.42
N LEU A 72 -12.17 8.79 -10.63
CA LEU A 72 -11.08 9.48 -9.93
C LEU A 72 -10.47 8.58 -8.85
N ALA A 73 -11.32 7.87 -8.10
CA ALA A 73 -10.86 6.91 -7.09
C ALA A 73 -10.12 5.73 -7.71
N TRP A 74 -10.52 5.28 -8.90
CA TRP A 74 -9.78 4.28 -9.67
C TRP A 74 -8.38 4.76 -10.07
N LEU A 75 -8.26 5.97 -10.61
CA LEU A 75 -6.97 6.54 -10.98
C LEU A 75 -6.09 6.73 -9.74
N ALA A 76 -6.65 7.30 -8.67
CA ALA A 76 -5.98 7.45 -7.39
C ALA A 76 -5.54 6.09 -6.83
N GLY A 77 -6.38 5.05 -6.92
CA GLY A 77 -6.06 3.70 -6.48
C GLY A 77 -4.87 3.10 -7.22
N ILE A 78 -4.79 3.27 -8.54
CA ILE A 78 -3.62 2.86 -9.33
C ILE A 78 -2.38 3.62 -8.88
N LEU A 79 -2.45 4.95 -8.81
CA LEU A 79 -1.31 5.79 -8.43
C LEU A 79 -0.81 5.49 -7.01
N LEU A 80 -1.73 5.31 -6.06
CA LEU A 80 -1.40 4.95 -4.67
C LEU A 80 -0.82 3.54 -4.58
N THR A 81 -1.30 2.59 -5.38
CA THR A 81 -0.74 1.24 -5.43
C THR A 81 0.67 1.23 -6.02
N LEU A 82 0.96 2.10 -6.99
CA LEU A 82 2.32 2.31 -7.49
C LEU A 82 3.22 3.01 -6.46
N ALA A 83 2.71 4.06 -5.82
CA ALA A 83 3.40 4.76 -4.73
C ALA A 83 3.71 3.80 -3.58
N PHE A 84 2.85 2.82 -3.32
CA PHE A 84 3.08 1.75 -2.37
C PHE A 84 4.28 0.87 -2.71
N VAL A 85 4.41 0.45 -3.98
CA VAL A 85 5.58 -0.33 -4.41
C VAL A 85 6.86 0.49 -4.23
N MET A 86 6.85 1.75 -4.67
CA MET A 86 7.97 2.67 -4.51
C MET A 86 8.33 2.90 -3.05
N GLY A 87 7.33 3.16 -2.20
CA GLY A 87 7.50 3.30 -0.76
C GLY A 87 8.06 2.04 -0.11
N GLY A 88 7.67 0.85 -0.57
CA GLY A 88 8.24 -0.41 -0.11
C GLY A 88 9.72 -0.57 -0.44
N VAL A 89 10.15 -0.10 -1.63
CA VAL A 89 11.58 -0.10 -2.01
C VAL A 89 12.35 0.92 -1.18
N LEU A 90 11.84 2.15 -1.05
CA LEU A 90 12.46 3.23 -0.30
C LEU A 90 12.57 2.89 1.20
N ASN A 91 11.50 2.36 1.80
CA ASN A 91 11.51 1.90 3.19
C ASN A 91 12.45 0.70 3.38
N GLY A 92 12.53 -0.21 2.40
CA GLY A 92 13.50 -1.30 2.40
C GLY A 92 14.94 -0.78 2.51
N MET A 93 15.30 0.20 1.67
CA MET A 93 16.61 0.84 1.73
C MET A 93 16.83 1.62 3.03
N ALA A 94 15.86 2.44 3.44
CA ALA A 94 15.99 3.32 4.59
C ALA A 94 16.06 2.56 5.92
N LEU A 95 15.26 1.50 6.08
CA LEU A 95 15.17 0.75 7.33
C LEU A 95 16.19 -0.40 7.43
N TYR A 96 16.45 -1.09 6.32
CA TYR A 96 17.24 -2.34 6.31
C TYR A 96 18.55 -2.24 5.50
N GLY A 97 18.85 -1.08 4.91
CA GLY A 97 20.08 -0.86 4.14
C GLY A 97 20.17 -1.60 2.81
N LYS A 98 19.11 -2.32 2.40
CA LYS A 98 19.04 -3.06 1.12
C LYS A 98 17.69 -2.86 0.44
N PRO A 99 17.65 -2.51 -0.85
CA PRO A 99 16.39 -2.47 -1.58
C PRO A 99 15.77 -3.87 -1.61
N GLY A 100 14.47 -3.96 -1.38
CA GLY A 100 13.76 -5.24 -1.46
C GLY A 100 13.65 -6.04 -0.16
N ALA A 101 14.28 -5.59 0.92
CA ALA A 101 14.14 -6.21 2.24
C ALA A 101 12.74 -5.97 2.85
N GLY A 102 12.27 -6.88 3.73
CA GLY A 102 10.99 -6.71 4.42
C GLY A 102 9.74 -7.05 3.59
N GLY A 103 9.85 -7.97 2.63
CA GLY A 103 8.70 -8.50 1.90
C GLY A 103 8.31 -7.74 0.63
N THR A 104 9.23 -6.98 0.02
CA THR A 104 8.98 -6.20 -1.20
C THR A 104 8.47 -7.04 -2.37
N ILE A 105 8.91 -8.30 -2.50
CA ILE A 105 8.40 -9.21 -3.55
C ILE A 105 6.90 -9.44 -3.38
N ALA A 106 6.43 -9.69 -2.15
CA ALA A 106 5.01 -9.84 -1.86
C ALA A 106 4.24 -8.54 -2.15
N ASN A 107 4.84 -7.38 -1.88
CA ASN A 107 4.25 -6.08 -2.17
C ASN A 107 4.07 -5.84 -3.67
N VAL A 108 5.10 -6.17 -4.46
CA VAL A 108 5.07 -6.07 -5.92
C VAL A 108 4.03 -7.03 -6.50
N ALA A 109 3.98 -8.27 -6.01
CA ALA A 109 2.98 -9.25 -6.43
C ALA A 109 1.55 -8.78 -6.11
N ALA A 110 1.31 -8.32 -4.88
CA ALA A 110 0.02 -7.78 -4.47
C ALA A 110 -0.38 -6.58 -5.33
N ALA A 111 0.55 -5.65 -5.57
CA ALA A 111 0.32 -4.48 -6.41
C ALA A 111 -0.02 -4.87 -7.86
N ALA A 112 0.69 -5.83 -8.45
CA ALA A 112 0.43 -6.32 -9.79
C ALA A 112 -0.99 -6.93 -9.91
N VAL A 113 -1.39 -7.74 -8.92
CA VAL A 113 -2.75 -8.32 -8.89
C VAL A 113 -3.80 -7.22 -8.75
N ILE A 114 -3.63 -6.29 -7.81
CA ILE A 114 -4.56 -5.17 -7.60
C ILE A 114 -4.70 -4.35 -8.89
N ILE A 115 -3.59 -3.91 -9.47
CA ILE A 115 -3.58 -3.09 -10.69
C ILE A 115 -4.20 -3.87 -11.85
N GLY A 116 -3.89 -5.15 -12.01
CA GLY A 116 -4.49 -6.01 -13.03
C GLY A 116 -6.02 -6.09 -12.90
N CYS A 117 -6.51 -6.33 -11.68
CA CYS A 117 -7.95 -6.35 -11.39
C CYS A 117 -8.62 -4.99 -11.64
N LEU A 118 -8.02 -3.89 -11.18
CA LEU A 118 -8.52 -2.54 -11.42
C LEU A 118 -8.54 -2.21 -12.91
N TRP A 119 -7.52 -2.61 -13.66
CA TRP A 119 -7.40 -2.36 -15.09
C TRP A 119 -8.45 -3.10 -15.90
N VAL A 120 -8.64 -4.40 -15.65
CA VAL A 120 -9.69 -5.20 -16.29
C VAL A 120 -11.08 -4.67 -15.90
N GLY A 121 -11.24 -4.26 -14.64
CA GLY A 121 -12.49 -3.71 -14.12
C GLY A 121 -12.86 -2.33 -14.64
N ARG A 122 -11.94 -1.59 -15.28
CA ARG A 122 -12.13 -0.18 -15.69
C ARG A 122 -13.39 0.08 -16.52
N ARG A 123 -13.89 -0.92 -17.24
CA ARG A 123 -15.11 -0.83 -18.07
C ARG A 123 -16.39 -0.69 -17.25
N ALA A 124 -16.33 -0.96 -15.94
CA ALA A 124 -17.46 -0.83 -15.02
C ALA A 124 -17.52 0.54 -14.30
N LEU A 125 -16.53 1.42 -14.54
CA LEU A 125 -16.48 2.76 -13.97
C LEU A 125 -17.59 3.65 -14.56
N ARG A 126 -18.04 4.61 -13.76
CA ARG A 126 -18.97 5.67 -14.13
C ARG A 126 -18.24 6.97 -14.40
#